data_AF-A0A6P0Q4R7-F1
#
_entry.id   AF-A0A6P0Q4R7-F1
#
_cell.length_a   1.000
_cell.length_b   1.000
_cell.length_c   1.000
_cell.angle_alpha   90.00
_cell.angle_beta   90.00
_cell.angle_gamma   90.00
#
_symmetry.space_group_name_H-M   'P 1'
#
loop_
_entity.id
_entity.type
_entity.pdbx_description
1 polymer ?
#
loop_
_entity_poly.entity_id
_entity_poly.type
_entity_poly.pdbx_seq_one_letter_code
_entity_poly.pdbx_strand_id
1 'polypeptide(L)'
;MTDKNIPLPNPQEAETLLADLFEQVKKWESPLDESTKLGVGGTAVKNLQESRVIFGNPRDKLILLTEDLFEETEEGLTNIYRQQMRDAFDFYYMTVTVDLRPKPGVIFWRLCCELDFSPKGEKEPIVQSIFPKSQWRPVMNFGVGMNLGINSNLDWSIGIDSTELAEFTTIPAELKANVGNKNELKAFIVIPEYAYEAGHFEIISQGEGNSRCYWRIEEPEIQKILTVQFAIVFKVPKEIKSINLRGIAWGEPDMNWLTADIRDVFSDLADRLKTLIRNKNKAAIKFSRSDVKEWILNLPKANLQQDLAT
;
A
#
# COMPACT_ATOMS: atom_id res chain seq x y z
N MET A 1 5.09 4.01 -20.29
CA MET A 1 4.33 5.00 -19.51
C MET A 1 5.31 5.73 -18.63
N THR A 2 5.31 7.06 -18.65
CA THR A 2 6.27 7.88 -17.91
C THR A 2 6.03 7.74 -16.41
N ASP A 3 7.06 7.29 -15.68
CA ASP A 3 7.16 7.45 -14.23
C ASP A 3 6.95 8.93 -13.91
N LYS A 4 5.72 9.30 -13.51
CA LYS A 4 5.50 10.61 -12.91
C LYS A 4 6.34 10.61 -11.63
N ASN A 5 7.25 11.56 -11.50
CA ASN A 5 7.96 11.82 -10.25
C ASN A 5 6.92 12.08 -9.15
N ILE A 6 6.57 11.04 -8.41
CA ILE A 6 5.71 11.15 -7.25
C ILE A 6 6.55 11.80 -6.15
N PRO A 7 6.11 12.93 -5.59
CA PRO A 7 6.86 13.59 -4.52
C PRO A 7 6.88 12.70 -3.28
N LEU A 8 8.03 12.11 -3.00
CA LEU A 8 8.25 11.33 -1.77
C LEU A 8 8.41 12.28 -0.56
N PRO A 9 7.89 11.90 0.61
CA PRO A 9 8.14 12.67 1.82
C PRO A 9 9.60 12.50 2.26
N ASN A 10 10.10 13.51 2.97
CA ASN A 10 11.37 13.43 3.68
C ASN A 10 11.05 13.27 5.19
N PRO A 11 11.28 12.09 5.79
CA PRO A 11 10.92 11.84 7.19
C PRO A 11 11.58 12.81 8.17
N GLN A 12 12.86 13.13 7.97
CA GLN A 12 13.60 14.04 8.86
C GLN A 12 13.09 15.48 8.76
N GLU A 13 12.78 15.92 7.54
CA GLU A 13 12.18 17.23 7.32
C GLU A 13 10.78 17.30 7.96
N ALA A 14 9.98 16.24 7.83
CA ALA A 14 8.65 16.18 8.43
C ALA A 14 8.70 16.26 9.96
N GLU A 15 9.62 15.53 10.61
CA GLU A 15 9.81 15.63 12.07
C GLU A 15 10.22 17.05 12.48
N THR A 16 11.13 17.67 11.74
CA THR A 16 11.60 19.04 12.03
C THR A 16 10.47 20.05 11.88
N LEU A 17 9.67 19.94 10.81
CA LEU A 17 8.55 20.84 10.55
C LEU A 17 7.41 20.67 11.56
N LEU A 18 7.10 19.43 11.95
CA LEU A 18 6.10 19.16 12.98
C LEU A 18 6.56 19.64 14.35
N ALA A 19 7.83 19.47 14.70
CA ALA A 19 8.40 19.98 15.95
C ALA A 19 8.37 21.53 16.00
N ASP A 20 8.74 22.18 14.90
CA ASP A 20 8.63 23.64 14.77
C ASP A 20 7.19 24.13 14.90
N LEU A 21 6.24 23.46 14.25
CA LEU A 21 4.82 23.77 14.37
C LEU A 21 4.33 23.58 15.82
N PHE A 22 4.72 22.48 16.47
CA PHE A 22 4.31 22.18 17.84
C PHE A 22 4.81 23.24 18.82
N GLU A 23 6.09 23.61 18.76
CA GLU A 23 6.67 24.63 19.64
C GLU A 23 6.00 26.00 19.44
N GLN A 24 5.70 26.39 18.19
CA GLN A 24 5.03 27.66 17.91
C GLN A 24 3.58 27.67 18.39
N VAL A 25 2.82 26.60 18.13
CA VAL A 25 1.43 26.47 18.62
C VAL A 25 1.41 26.49 20.14
N LYS A 26 2.25 25.68 20.79
CA LYS A 26 2.35 25.61 22.25
C LYS A 26 2.68 26.97 22.85
N LYS A 27 3.62 27.73 22.28
CA LYS A 27 4.00 29.07 22.76
C LYS A 27 2.81 30.01 22.86
N TRP A 28 1.91 29.97 21.87
CA TRP A 28 0.77 30.88 21.79
C TRP A 28 -0.49 30.38 22.50
N GLU A 29 -0.62 29.07 22.72
CA GLU A 29 -1.69 28.49 23.54
C GLU A 29 -1.40 28.51 25.06
N SER A 30 -0.13 28.61 25.47
CA SER A 30 0.28 28.59 26.89
C SER A 30 0.10 29.88 27.74
N PRO A 31 -0.55 31.01 27.35
CA PRO A 31 -0.58 32.18 28.23
C PRO A 31 -1.64 32.18 29.34
N LEU A 32 -2.49 31.16 29.52
CA LEU A 32 -3.70 31.29 30.38
C LEU A 32 -3.83 30.31 31.55
N ASP A 33 -2.97 29.30 31.70
CA ASP A 33 -2.99 28.43 32.88
C ASP A 33 -1.58 27.91 33.19
N GLU A 34 -1.15 27.98 34.46
CA GLU A 34 0.04 27.28 34.98
C GLU A 34 -0.10 25.74 34.91
N SER A 35 -1.17 25.23 34.28
CA SER A 35 -1.38 23.82 34.04
C SER A 35 -0.53 23.33 32.87
N THR A 36 0.06 22.14 33.01
CA THR A 36 0.87 21.47 31.98
C THR A 36 0.04 20.99 30.77
N LYS A 37 -1.21 21.47 30.63
CA LYS A 37 -2.21 20.95 29.70
C LYS A 37 -2.11 21.68 28.35
N LEU A 38 -1.97 20.92 27.28
CA LEU A 38 -1.96 21.45 25.92
C LEU A 38 -3.35 21.94 25.52
N GLY A 39 -3.41 23.02 24.73
CA GLY A 39 -4.62 23.46 24.04
C GLY A 39 -5.02 22.51 22.91
N VAL A 40 -6.07 22.87 22.19
CA VAL A 40 -6.63 22.04 21.10
C VAL A 40 -5.60 21.86 19.98
N GLY A 41 -4.98 22.94 19.51
CA GLY A 41 -3.98 22.90 18.45
C GLY A 41 -2.72 22.19 18.89
N GLY A 42 -2.22 22.45 20.09
CA GLY A 42 -1.04 21.77 20.65
C GLY A 42 -1.28 20.27 20.78
N THR A 43 -2.48 19.86 21.19
CA THR A 43 -2.88 18.45 21.24
C THR A 43 -2.96 17.84 19.84
N ALA A 44 -3.55 18.53 18.86
CA ALA A 44 -3.67 18.05 17.48
C ALA A 44 -2.29 17.81 16.83
N VAL A 45 -1.38 18.78 16.94
CA VAL A 45 -0.02 18.67 16.38
C VAL A 45 0.76 17.55 17.09
N LYS A 46 0.69 17.46 18.41
CA LYS A 46 1.34 16.39 19.17
C LYS A 46 0.80 15.01 18.79
N ASN A 47 -0.51 14.86 18.68
CA ASN A 47 -1.13 13.61 18.27
C ASN A 47 -0.72 13.23 16.84
N LEU A 48 -0.61 14.19 15.93
CA LEU A 48 -0.08 13.93 14.58
C LEU A 48 1.38 13.45 14.64
N GLN A 49 2.24 14.09 15.43
CA GLN A 49 3.64 13.65 15.64
C GLN A 49 3.72 12.22 16.19
N GLU A 50 2.89 11.89 17.16
CA GLU A 50 2.88 10.57 17.79
C GLU A 50 2.17 9.49 16.96
N SER A 51 1.47 9.88 15.89
CA SER A 51 0.84 8.96 14.94
C SER A 51 1.91 8.27 14.09
N ARG A 52 1.63 7.02 13.72
CA ARG A 52 2.61 6.18 13.02
C ARG A 52 2.00 5.56 11.77
N VAL A 53 2.85 5.43 10.76
CA VAL A 53 2.69 4.46 9.68
C VAL A 53 3.73 3.38 9.94
N ILE A 54 3.38 2.11 9.74
CA ILE A 54 4.29 1.00 10.03
C ILE A 54 4.17 -0.04 8.93
N PHE A 55 5.30 -0.44 8.34
CA PHE A 55 5.35 -1.59 7.46
C PHE A 55 5.27 -2.91 8.23
N GLY A 56 4.47 -3.84 7.70
CA GLY A 56 4.63 -5.26 7.99
C GLY A 56 5.86 -5.87 7.34
N ASN A 57 6.19 -7.10 7.71
CA ASN A 57 7.33 -7.80 7.16
C ASN A 57 6.94 -8.52 5.84
N PRO A 58 7.52 -8.15 4.68
CA PRO A 58 7.23 -8.81 3.40
C PRO A 58 7.64 -10.29 3.36
N ARG A 59 8.62 -10.70 4.18
CA ARG A 59 9.18 -12.05 4.13
C ARG A 59 8.19 -13.13 4.56
N ASP A 60 7.20 -12.78 5.37
CA ASP A 60 6.27 -13.74 5.95
C ASP A 60 5.30 -14.33 4.89
N LYS A 61 5.22 -13.69 3.71
CA LYS A 61 4.31 -14.07 2.62
C LYS A 61 4.97 -14.01 1.25
N LEU A 62 6.27 -14.34 1.16
CA LEU A 62 7.00 -14.47 -0.11
C LEU A 62 6.92 -15.92 -0.61
N ILE A 63 6.22 -16.14 -1.73
CA ILE A 63 5.91 -17.47 -2.27
C ILE A 63 6.46 -17.56 -3.71
N LEU A 64 7.17 -18.64 -4.02
CA LEU A 64 7.57 -18.97 -5.39
C LEU A 64 6.36 -19.50 -6.17
N LEU A 65 6.12 -18.96 -7.36
CA LEU A 65 5.08 -19.44 -8.28
C LEU A 65 5.69 -20.49 -9.22
N THR A 66 5.22 -21.73 -9.14
CA THR A 66 5.61 -22.84 -10.02
C THR A 66 4.48 -23.22 -10.97
N GLU A 67 4.80 -23.94 -12.05
CA GLU A 67 3.78 -24.44 -12.98
C GLU A 67 2.76 -25.36 -12.28
N ASP A 68 3.21 -26.21 -11.37
CA ASP A 68 2.41 -27.17 -10.61
C ASP A 68 1.25 -26.51 -9.87
N LEU A 69 1.42 -25.27 -9.39
CA LEU A 69 0.34 -24.50 -8.75
C LEU A 69 -0.84 -24.26 -9.70
N PHE A 70 -0.59 -24.30 -11.02
CA PHE A 70 -1.55 -24.04 -12.09
C PHE A 70 -1.88 -25.28 -12.93
N GLU A 71 -1.51 -26.50 -12.48
CA GLU A 71 -1.79 -27.74 -13.21
C GLU A 71 -3.22 -28.26 -13.02
N GLU A 72 -3.85 -28.01 -11.86
CA GLU A 72 -5.22 -28.47 -11.54
C GLU A 72 -6.33 -27.70 -12.29
N THR A 73 -5.96 -27.02 -13.36
CA THR A 73 -6.72 -25.93 -13.96
C THR A 73 -6.98 -26.32 -15.41
N GLU A 74 -8.23 -26.24 -15.85
CA GLU A 74 -8.62 -26.71 -17.20
C GLU A 74 -7.80 -26.02 -18.31
N GLU A 75 -7.37 -24.79 -18.08
CA GLU A 75 -6.62 -23.97 -19.03
C GLU A 75 -5.10 -24.08 -18.86
N GLY A 76 -4.63 -24.48 -17.68
CA GLY A 76 -3.22 -24.40 -17.29
C GLY A 76 -2.68 -22.97 -17.23
N LEU A 77 -1.45 -22.80 -16.72
CA LEU A 77 -0.70 -21.55 -16.93
C LEU A 77 -0.56 -21.28 -18.44
N THR A 78 -0.76 -20.04 -18.90
CA THR A 78 -0.66 -19.76 -20.33
C THR A 78 0.75 -20.00 -20.87
N ASN A 79 0.84 -20.43 -22.14
CA ASN A 79 2.10 -20.87 -22.76
C ASN A 79 3.24 -19.84 -22.61
N ILE A 80 2.93 -18.55 -22.64
CA ILE A 80 3.93 -17.48 -22.50
C ILE A 80 4.55 -17.49 -21.11
N TYR A 81 3.75 -17.58 -20.05
CA TYR A 81 4.27 -17.62 -18.68
C TYR A 81 4.92 -18.96 -18.37
N ARG A 82 4.39 -20.07 -18.92
CA ARG A 82 5.03 -21.37 -18.85
C ARG A 82 6.45 -21.32 -19.41
N GLN A 83 6.61 -20.77 -20.61
CA GLN A 83 7.92 -20.62 -21.22
C GLN A 83 8.84 -19.70 -20.40
N GLN A 84 8.33 -18.57 -19.90
CA GLN A 84 9.14 -17.67 -19.07
C GLN A 84 9.59 -18.35 -17.76
N MET A 85 8.71 -19.11 -17.11
CA MET A 85 9.01 -19.86 -15.90
C MET A 85 10.01 -21.00 -16.13
N ARG A 86 10.03 -21.62 -17.31
CA ARG A 86 11.02 -22.66 -17.66
C ARG A 86 12.38 -22.07 -18.03
N ASP A 87 12.39 -21.01 -18.82
CA ASP A 87 13.58 -20.64 -19.57
C ASP A 87 14.35 -19.46 -18.96
N ALA A 88 13.66 -18.51 -18.32
CA ALA A 88 14.25 -17.19 -18.07
C ALA A 88 14.06 -16.65 -16.64
N PHE A 89 12.87 -16.81 -16.06
CA PHE A 89 12.50 -16.13 -14.83
C PHE A 89 11.90 -17.08 -13.80
N ASP A 90 12.15 -16.78 -12.53
CA ASP A 90 11.32 -17.26 -11.42
C ASP A 90 10.30 -16.16 -11.06
N PHE A 91 9.06 -16.56 -10.81
CA PHE A 91 7.98 -15.64 -10.43
C PHE A 91 7.68 -15.80 -8.95
N TYR A 92 7.37 -14.69 -8.29
CA TYR A 92 7.08 -14.67 -6.86
C TYR A 92 5.84 -13.85 -6.60
N TYR A 93 5.04 -14.35 -5.66
CA TYR A 93 4.00 -13.59 -4.99
C TYR A 93 4.53 -13.04 -3.66
N MET A 94 4.19 -11.80 -3.35
CA MET A 94 4.51 -11.17 -2.08
C MET A 94 3.41 -10.21 -1.65
N THR A 95 3.20 -10.10 -0.34
CA THR A 95 2.40 -9.01 0.24
C THR A 95 3.20 -8.13 1.15
N VAL A 96 2.85 -6.85 1.15
CA VAL A 96 3.31 -5.87 2.12
C VAL A 96 2.08 -5.28 2.79
N THR A 97 2.02 -5.33 4.12
CA THR A 97 1.01 -4.61 4.88
C THR A 97 1.53 -3.27 5.33
N VAL A 98 0.64 -2.29 5.42
CA VAL A 98 0.92 -0.97 5.97
C VAL A 98 -0.15 -0.66 7.01
N ASP A 99 0.27 -0.56 8.26
CA ASP A 99 -0.58 -0.17 9.38
C ASP A 99 -0.57 1.36 9.53
N LEU A 100 -1.75 1.97 9.53
CA LEU A 100 -1.97 3.34 9.92
C LEU A 100 -2.46 3.39 11.38
N ARG A 101 -1.64 3.96 12.26
CA ARG A 101 -1.93 4.07 13.71
C ARG A 101 -2.06 5.54 14.11
N PRO A 102 -3.20 6.18 13.82
CA PRO A 102 -3.46 7.55 14.24
C PRO A 102 -3.63 7.61 15.76
N LYS A 103 -3.21 8.73 16.34
CA LYS A 103 -3.62 9.12 17.69
C LYS A 103 -5.02 9.73 17.67
N PRO A 104 -5.70 9.85 18.83
CA PRO A 104 -7.06 10.38 18.89
C PRO A 104 -7.20 11.74 18.17
N GLY A 105 -8.24 11.86 17.36
CA GLY A 105 -8.56 13.08 16.61
C GLY A 105 -7.74 13.32 15.34
N VAL A 106 -6.67 12.56 15.09
CA VAL A 106 -5.86 12.73 13.87
C VAL A 106 -6.61 12.19 12.66
N ILE A 107 -6.71 13.01 11.63
CA ILE A 107 -7.36 12.66 10.37
C ILE A 107 -6.28 12.53 9.28
N PHE A 108 -6.20 11.36 8.67
CA PHE A 108 -5.48 11.15 7.42
C PHE A 108 -6.49 11.08 6.28
N TRP A 109 -6.13 11.58 5.11
CA TRP A 109 -6.99 11.52 3.92
C TRP A 109 -6.36 10.70 2.78
N ARG A 110 -5.08 10.36 2.92
CA ARG A 110 -4.34 9.60 1.92
C ARG A 110 -3.29 8.71 2.58
N LEU A 111 -3.23 7.48 2.10
CA LEU A 111 -2.16 6.53 2.35
C LEU A 111 -1.44 6.22 1.04
N CYS A 112 -0.11 6.27 1.07
CA CYS A 112 0.73 5.95 -0.07
C CYS A 112 1.75 4.88 0.32
N CYS A 113 2.14 4.06 -0.66
CA CYS A 113 3.19 3.07 -0.53
C CYS A 113 3.99 3.01 -1.84
N GLU A 114 5.30 3.07 -1.74
CA GLU A 114 6.22 2.79 -2.85
C GLU A 114 7.15 1.65 -2.45
N LEU A 115 7.35 0.73 -3.40
CA LEU A 115 8.32 -0.35 -3.31
C LEU A 115 9.31 -0.21 -4.47
N ASP A 116 10.59 -0.23 -4.14
CA ASP A 116 11.70 -0.10 -5.07
C ASP A 116 12.62 -1.33 -4.97
N PHE A 117 12.59 -2.15 -6.01
CA PHE A 117 13.33 -3.41 -6.10
C PHE A 117 14.72 -3.22 -6.70
N SER A 118 15.70 -3.99 -6.23
CA SER A 118 17.08 -3.95 -6.70
C SER A 118 17.66 -5.37 -6.78
N PRO A 119 18.64 -5.64 -7.66
CA PRO A 119 19.45 -4.68 -8.43
C PRO A 119 18.71 -4.07 -9.63
N LYS A 120 19.27 -3.03 -10.25
CA LYS A 120 18.78 -2.44 -11.52
C LYS A 120 19.57 -2.99 -12.72
N GLY A 121 19.03 -2.86 -13.92
CA GLY A 121 19.69 -3.28 -15.17
C GLY A 121 19.36 -4.72 -15.57
N GLU A 122 20.34 -5.50 -16.01
CA GLU A 122 20.08 -6.85 -16.58
C GLU A 122 19.49 -7.85 -15.57
N LYS A 123 19.70 -7.61 -14.27
CA LYS A 123 19.27 -8.48 -13.17
C LYS A 123 18.06 -7.94 -12.42
N GLU A 124 17.34 -7.04 -13.07
CA GLU A 124 16.30 -6.24 -12.46
C GLU A 124 15.04 -7.07 -12.15
N PRO A 125 14.53 -7.02 -10.90
CA PRO A 125 13.22 -7.56 -10.59
C PRO A 125 12.15 -6.74 -11.32
N ILE A 126 11.26 -7.42 -12.02
CA ILE A 126 10.21 -6.79 -12.82
C ILE A 126 8.86 -7.09 -12.19
N VAL A 127 8.14 -6.04 -11.83
CA VAL A 127 6.75 -6.14 -11.34
C VAL A 127 5.88 -6.64 -12.49
N GLN A 128 5.23 -7.78 -12.31
CA GLN A 128 4.34 -8.40 -13.29
C GLN A 128 2.90 -7.90 -13.11
N SER A 129 2.39 -7.98 -11.88
CA SER A 129 1.05 -7.49 -11.55
C SER A 129 0.97 -6.97 -10.12
N ILE A 130 0.08 -6.00 -9.87
CA ILE A 130 -0.11 -5.42 -8.53
C ILE A 130 -1.59 -5.33 -8.13
N PHE A 131 -1.83 -5.38 -6.83
CA PHE A 131 -3.15 -5.22 -6.20
C PHE A 131 -3.02 -4.41 -4.91
N PRO A 132 -3.99 -3.54 -4.56
CA PRO A 132 -5.20 -3.21 -5.33
C PRO A 132 -4.92 -2.28 -6.52
N LYS A 133 -5.89 -2.22 -7.46
CA LYS A 133 -5.94 -1.28 -8.60
C LYS A 133 -7.27 -0.55 -8.65
N SER A 134 -7.32 0.58 -9.36
CA SER A 134 -8.56 1.35 -9.56
C SER A 134 -9.72 0.54 -10.12
N GLN A 135 -9.46 -0.44 -10.98
CA GLN A 135 -10.49 -1.31 -11.54
C GLN A 135 -11.24 -2.11 -10.46
N TRP A 136 -10.61 -2.39 -9.31
CA TRP A 136 -11.22 -3.21 -8.26
C TRP A 136 -12.10 -2.41 -7.29
N ARG A 137 -12.19 -1.07 -7.46
CA ARG A 137 -13.02 -0.21 -6.61
C ARG A 137 -14.47 -0.64 -6.50
N PRO A 138 -15.17 -0.99 -7.59
CA PRO A 138 -16.57 -1.42 -7.48
C PRO A 138 -16.72 -2.65 -6.60
N VAL A 139 -15.71 -3.54 -6.55
CA VAL A 139 -15.76 -4.75 -5.73
C VAL A 139 -15.45 -4.44 -4.26
N MET A 140 -14.38 -3.67 -4.03
CA MET A 140 -13.93 -3.29 -2.69
C MET A 140 -14.93 -2.37 -1.96
N ASN A 141 -15.73 -1.56 -2.67
CA ASN A 141 -16.70 -0.63 -2.07
C ASN A 141 -17.82 -1.35 -1.28
N PHE A 142 -18.08 -2.62 -1.57
CA PHE A 142 -19.13 -3.39 -0.87
C PHE A 142 -18.73 -3.77 0.56
N GLY A 143 -17.44 -3.71 0.92
CA GLY A 143 -17.01 -3.95 2.30
C GLY A 143 -17.05 -5.40 2.76
N VAL A 144 -17.24 -6.35 1.84
CA VAL A 144 -17.29 -7.78 2.14
C VAL A 144 -15.89 -8.39 2.22
N GLY A 145 -15.77 -9.49 2.97
CA GLY A 145 -14.54 -10.27 3.02
C GLY A 145 -14.24 -10.89 1.66
N MET A 146 -13.08 -10.54 1.08
CA MET A 146 -12.64 -11.05 -0.23
C MET A 146 -11.49 -12.02 -0.08
N ASN A 147 -11.54 -13.12 -0.83
CA ASN A 147 -10.39 -13.99 -1.07
C ASN A 147 -9.69 -13.53 -2.34
N LEU A 148 -8.44 -13.12 -2.21
CA LEU A 148 -7.61 -12.78 -3.37
C LEU A 148 -6.96 -14.04 -3.90
N GLY A 149 -6.84 -14.14 -5.22
CA GLY A 149 -5.91 -15.08 -5.80
C GLY A 149 -5.45 -14.73 -7.21
N ILE A 150 -4.67 -15.65 -7.79
CA ILE A 150 -3.92 -15.44 -9.03
C ILE A 150 -4.42 -16.44 -10.08
N ASN A 151 -4.72 -15.96 -11.30
CA ASN A 151 -5.19 -16.78 -12.41
C ASN A 151 -4.04 -17.26 -13.33
N SER A 152 -4.39 -18.00 -14.39
CA SER A 152 -3.47 -18.58 -15.38
C SER A 152 -2.66 -17.55 -16.17
N ASN A 153 -3.03 -16.27 -16.10
CA ASN A 153 -2.34 -15.14 -16.71
C ASN A 153 -1.51 -14.33 -15.71
N LEU A 154 -1.32 -14.82 -14.49
CA LEU A 154 -0.67 -14.11 -13.39
C LEU A 154 -1.36 -12.76 -13.05
N ASP A 155 -2.65 -12.67 -13.33
CA ASP A 155 -3.50 -11.54 -12.96
C ASP A 155 -4.41 -11.91 -11.77
N TRP A 156 -4.98 -10.88 -11.13
CA TRP A 156 -5.72 -11.02 -9.90
C TRP A 156 -7.16 -11.45 -10.15
N SER A 157 -7.66 -12.31 -9.27
CA SER A 157 -9.06 -12.73 -9.20
C SER A 157 -9.58 -12.61 -7.78
N ILE A 158 -10.84 -12.22 -7.62
CA ILE A 158 -11.48 -11.99 -6.33
C ILE A 158 -12.62 -13.00 -6.13
N GLY A 159 -12.54 -13.76 -5.04
CA GLY A 159 -13.59 -14.62 -4.53
C GLY A 159 -14.39 -13.92 -3.44
N ILE A 160 -15.70 -13.95 -3.54
CA ILE A 160 -16.63 -13.34 -2.57
C ILE A 160 -17.58 -14.42 -2.06
N ASP A 161 -18.13 -14.27 -0.86
CA ASP A 161 -19.14 -15.22 -0.38
C ASP A 161 -20.32 -15.30 -1.35
N SER A 162 -20.74 -16.52 -1.70
CA SER A 162 -21.90 -16.78 -2.56
C SER A 162 -23.18 -16.08 -2.11
N THR A 163 -23.36 -15.89 -0.80
CA THR A 163 -24.52 -15.22 -0.23
C THR A 163 -24.53 -13.72 -0.51
N GLU A 164 -23.35 -13.13 -0.70
CA GLU A 164 -23.14 -11.71 -1.00
C GLU A 164 -22.97 -11.47 -2.50
N LEU A 165 -22.60 -12.50 -3.28
CA LEU A 165 -22.38 -12.42 -4.73
C LEU A 165 -23.61 -11.90 -5.50
N ALA A 166 -24.82 -12.19 -5.01
CA ALA A 166 -26.07 -11.68 -5.58
C ALA A 166 -26.21 -10.16 -5.51
N GLU A 167 -25.48 -9.49 -4.62
CA GLU A 167 -25.47 -8.03 -4.48
C GLU A 167 -24.55 -7.36 -5.52
N PHE A 168 -23.64 -8.12 -6.14
CA PHE A 168 -22.66 -7.66 -7.12
C PHE A 168 -23.19 -7.64 -8.58
N THR A 169 -24.45 -7.27 -8.77
CA THR A 169 -25.07 -7.20 -10.12
C THR A 169 -24.51 -6.07 -11.00
N THR A 170 -23.90 -5.07 -10.38
CA THR A 170 -23.42 -3.82 -11.00
C THR A 170 -21.92 -3.79 -11.33
N ILE A 171 -21.19 -4.88 -11.09
CA ILE A 171 -19.77 -4.96 -11.48
C ILE A 171 -19.63 -4.82 -13.02
N PRO A 172 -18.68 -4.00 -13.51
CA PRO A 172 -18.30 -3.95 -14.92
C PRO A 172 -18.07 -5.34 -15.54
N ALA A 173 -18.52 -5.54 -16.78
CA ALA A 173 -18.43 -6.84 -17.46
C ALA A 173 -16.98 -7.38 -17.54
N GLU A 174 -16.01 -6.49 -17.69
CA GLU A 174 -14.57 -6.83 -17.74
C GLU A 174 -14.07 -7.47 -16.44
N LEU A 175 -14.67 -7.13 -15.29
CA LEU A 175 -14.29 -7.67 -14.00
C LEU A 175 -15.07 -8.93 -13.64
N LYS A 176 -16.26 -9.16 -14.23
CA LYS A 176 -17.07 -10.36 -13.97
C LYS A 176 -16.32 -11.66 -14.26
N ALA A 177 -15.41 -11.65 -15.23
CA ALA A 177 -14.57 -12.82 -15.53
C ALA A 177 -13.59 -13.16 -14.39
N ASN A 178 -13.24 -12.17 -13.57
CA ASN A 178 -12.26 -12.30 -12.49
C ASN A 178 -12.91 -12.17 -11.09
N VAL A 179 -14.24 -12.12 -11.00
CA VAL A 179 -15.00 -12.09 -9.74
C VAL A 179 -15.94 -13.29 -9.70
N GLY A 180 -15.87 -14.09 -8.65
CA GLY A 180 -16.73 -15.27 -8.50
C GLY A 180 -17.03 -15.61 -7.06
N ASN A 181 -17.81 -16.68 -6.87
CA ASN A 181 -17.96 -17.29 -5.56
C ASN A 181 -16.59 -17.74 -5.05
N LYS A 182 -16.23 -17.43 -3.80
CA LYS A 182 -14.95 -17.83 -3.20
C LYS A 182 -14.70 -19.35 -3.25
N ASN A 183 -15.77 -20.15 -3.26
CA ASN A 183 -15.71 -21.61 -3.39
C ASN A 183 -15.51 -22.10 -4.83
N GLU A 184 -15.82 -21.25 -5.82
CA GLU A 184 -15.66 -21.51 -7.25
C GLU A 184 -14.50 -20.73 -7.84
N LEU A 185 -13.82 -19.92 -7.01
CA LEU A 185 -12.67 -19.15 -7.42
C LEU A 185 -11.64 -20.15 -7.90
N LYS A 186 -11.44 -20.19 -9.22
CA LYS A 186 -10.37 -20.95 -9.87
C LYS A 186 -8.98 -20.38 -9.51
N ALA A 187 -8.79 -19.78 -8.34
CA ALA A 187 -7.53 -19.14 -8.00
C ALA A 187 -6.54 -20.15 -7.44
N PHE A 188 -5.32 -20.06 -7.95
CA PHE A 188 -4.27 -21.05 -7.74
C PHE A 188 -3.41 -20.78 -6.50
N ILE A 189 -3.57 -19.58 -5.94
CA ILE A 189 -3.12 -19.21 -4.60
C ILE A 189 -4.26 -18.42 -3.97
N VAL A 190 -5.10 -19.11 -3.21
CA VAL A 190 -6.15 -18.46 -2.41
C VAL A 190 -5.52 -17.92 -1.15
N ILE A 191 -5.68 -16.62 -0.92
CA ILE A 191 -5.09 -15.96 0.24
C ILE A 191 -6.25 -15.41 1.06
N PRO A 192 -6.46 -15.96 2.28
CA PRO A 192 -7.59 -15.56 3.08
C PRO A 192 -7.48 -14.08 3.48
N GLU A 193 -8.63 -13.41 3.36
CA GLU A 193 -8.99 -12.11 3.91
C GLU A 193 -8.23 -10.89 3.38
N TYR A 194 -8.85 -10.24 2.39
CA TYR A 194 -8.77 -8.81 2.15
C TYR A 194 -10.11 -8.19 2.53
N ALA A 195 -10.15 -7.43 3.62
CA ALA A 195 -11.32 -6.64 4.00
C ALA A 195 -10.98 -5.16 3.84
N TYR A 196 -11.55 -4.53 2.82
CA TYR A 196 -11.57 -3.07 2.70
C TYR A 196 -12.97 -2.62 3.08
N GLU A 197 -13.19 -2.29 4.35
CA GLU A 197 -14.51 -1.81 4.78
C GLU A 197 -14.80 -0.42 4.17
N ALA A 198 -15.76 -0.42 3.24
CA ALA A 198 -16.58 0.67 2.69
C ALA A 198 -16.08 2.12 2.87
N GLY A 199 -15.63 2.70 1.76
CA GLY A 199 -15.37 4.12 1.57
C GLY A 199 -15.44 4.49 0.08
N HIS A 200 -15.58 5.77 -0.27
CA HIS A 200 -15.46 6.21 -1.68
C HIS A 200 -13.97 6.34 -2.05
N PHE A 201 -13.23 5.23 -2.04
CA PHE A 201 -11.79 5.31 -2.11
C PHE A 201 -11.29 5.48 -3.55
N GLU A 202 -10.35 6.40 -3.71
CA GLU A 202 -9.60 6.56 -4.95
C GLU A 202 -8.29 5.77 -4.84
N ILE A 203 -8.22 4.64 -5.56
CA ILE A 203 -6.97 3.87 -5.73
C ILE A 203 -6.26 4.32 -7.00
N ILE A 204 -4.99 4.71 -6.89
CA ILE A 204 -4.06 4.90 -7.99
C ILE A 204 -2.91 3.93 -7.77
N SER A 205 -2.60 3.13 -8.79
CA SER A 205 -1.56 2.10 -8.73
C SER A 205 -0.77 2.09 -10.04
N GLN A 206 0.55 2.02 -9.97
CA GLN A 206 1.43 1.95 -11.14
C GLN A 206 2.70 1.15 -10.83
N GLY A 207 3.41 0.72 -11.88
CA GLY A 207 4.72 0.06 -11.73
C GLY A 207 4.89 -1.24 -12.50
N GLU A 208 3.82 -1.81 -13.04
CA GLU A 208 3.90 -3.01 -13.88
C GLU A 208 4.86 -2.81 -15.05
N GLY A 209 5.73 -3.79 -15.27
CA GLY A 209 6.84 -3.73 -16.22
C GLY A 209 8.09 -3.02 -15.72
N ASN A 210 8.12 -2.52 -14.47
CA ASN A 210 9.27 -1.83 -13.88
C ASN A 210 9.71 -2.51 -12.58
N SER A 211 10.86 -2.11 -12.04
CA SER A 211 11.34 -2.50 -10.70
C SER A 211 10.87 -1.59 -9.58
N ARG A 212 9.90 -0.72 -9.85
CA ARG A 212 9.28 0.15 -8.86
C ARG A 212 7.79 0.08 -9.03
N CYS A 213 7.07 -0.03 -7.92
CA CYS A 213 5.63 0.11 -7.91
C CYS A 213 5.17 1.04 -6.80
N TYR A 214 3.99 1.60 -7.03
CA TYR A 214 3.41 2.64 -6.19
C TYR A 214 1.91 2.44 -6.08
N TRP A 215 1.40 2.69 -4.88
CA TRP A 215 0.00 2.82 -4.58
C TRP A 215 -0.27 4.15 -3.87
N ARG A 216 -1.42 4.72 -4.18
CA ARG A 216 -2.06 5.80 -3.45
C ARG A 216 -3.52 5.45 -3.27
N ILE A 217 -3.96 5.47 -2.03
CA ILE A 217 -5.35 5.28 -1.64
C ILE A 217 -5.77 6.58 -0.97
N GLU A 218 -6.81 7.22 -1.49
CA GLU A 218 -7.43 8.38 -0.87
C GLU A 218 -8.81 7.98 -0.38
N GLU A 219 -9.12 8.31 0.87
CA GLU A 219 -10.43 8.15 1.46
C GLU A 219 -10.59 9.25 2.52
N PRO A 220 -11.74 9.95 2.57
CA PRO A 220 -12.07 10.78 3.71
C PRO A 220 -12.03 9.93 4.98
N GLU A 221 -11.09 10.21 5.88
CA GLU A 221 -10.83 9.41 7.08
C GLU A 221 -10.29 7.99 6.82
N ILE A 222 -9.23 7.87 6.03
CA ILE A 222 -8.58 6.59 5.73
C ILE A 222 -8.16 5.81 6.99
N GLN A 223 -8.07 6.45 8.15
CA GLN A 223 -7.88 5.78 9.44
C GLN A 223 -8.94 4.73 9.81
N LYS A 224 -10.10 4.67 9.13
CA LYS A 224 -11.04 3.55 9.28
C LYS A 224 -10.45 2.22 8.79
N ILE A 225 -9.52 2.29 7.85
CA ILE A 225 -8.77 1.16 7.32
C ILE A 225 -7.41 1.15 8.03
N LEU A 226 -7.36 0.48 9.19
CA LEU A 226 -6.17 0.46 10.05
C LEU A 226 -4.98 -0.26 9.40
N THR A 227 -5.23 -1.26 8.57
CA THR A 227 -4.20 -2.04 7.89
C THR A 227 -4.59 -2.20 6.42
N VAL A 228 -3.71 -1.78 5.53
CA VAL A 228 -3.84 -1.95 4.09
C VAL A 228 -2.86 -3.02 3.62
N GLN A 229 -3.31 -3.94 2.78
CA GLN A 229 -2.47 -4.98 2.20
C GLN A 229 -2.26 -4.74 0.72
N PHE A 230 -1.00 -4.58 0.33
CA PHE A 230 -0.54 -4.47 -1.06
C PHE A 230 0.01 -5.83 -1.49
N ALA A 231 -0.46 -6.36 -2.62
CA ALA A 231 0.03 -7.59 -3.20
C ALA A 231 0.74 -7.34 -4.53
N ILE A 232 1.79 -8.11 -4.76
CA ILE A 232 2.67 -8.01 -5.92
C ILE A 232 2.96 -9.41 -6.43
N VAL A 233 2.81 -9.60 -7.74
CA VAL A 233 3.53 -10.63 -8.48
C VAL A 233 4.70 -9.95 -9.17
N PHE A 234 5.91 -10.47 -8.97
CA PHE A 234 7.11 -10.00 -9.65
C PHE A 234 7.92 -11.17 -10.16
N LYS A 235 8.79 -10.91 -11.14
CA LYS A 235 9.68 -11.91 -11.72
C LYS A 235 11.13 -11.47 -11.63
N VAL A 236 12.03 -12.43 -11.52
CA VAL A 236 13.48 -12.23 -11.41
C VAL A 236 14.21 -13.27 -12.22
N PRO A 237 15.37 -12.94 -12.83
CA PRO A 237 16.17 -13.95 -13.52
C PRO A 237 16.54 -15.11 -12.60
N LYS A 238 16.54 -16.33 -13.13
CA LYS A 238 16.67 -17.58 -12.33
C LYS A 238 17.94 -17.66 -11.50
N GLU A 239 19.03 -17.04 -11.94
CA GLU A 239 20.30 -17.02 -11.23
C GLU A 239 20.28 -16.15 -9.96
N ILE A 240 19.27 -15.31 -9.79
CA ILE A 240 19.15 -14.40 -8.65
C ILE A 240 18.62 -15.14 -7.43
N LYS A 241 19.43 -15.19 -6.36
CA LYS A 241 19.08 -15.84 -5.09
C LYS A 241 18.50 -14.89 -4.05
N SER A 242 18.78 -13.60 -4.19
CA SER A 242 18.30 -12.58 -3.28
C SER A 242 18.16 -11.24 -3.99
N ILE A 243 17.19 -10.45 -3.55
CA ILE A 243 16.97 -9.09 -4.03
C ILE A 243 16.90 -8.13 -2.85
N ASN A 244 17.20 -6.86 -3.11
CA ASN A 244 16.97 -5.80 -2.14
C ASN A 244 15.62 -5.15 -2.45
N LEU A 245 14.84 -4.90 -1.41
CA LEU A 245 13.58 -4.19 -1.48
C LEU A 245 13.66 -2.99 -0.55
N ARG A 246 13.50 -1.79 -1.10
CA ARG A 246 13.30 -0.57 -0.31
C ARG A 246 11.83 -0.20 -0.36
N GLY A 247 11.21 -0.04 0.80
CA GLY A 247 9.83 0.42 0.94
C GLY A 247 9.76 1.79 1.60
N ILE A 248 8.86 2.64 1.13
CA ILE A 248 8.42 3.85 1.83
C ILE A 248 6.89 3.89 1.84
N ALA A 249 6.30 3.96 3.03
CA ALA A 249 4.87 4.13 3.22
C ALA A 249 4.63 5.40 4.02
N TRP A 250 3.58 6.15 3.68
CA TRP A 250 3.26 7.38 4.39
C TRP A 250 1.78 7.72 4.35
N GLY A 251 1.33 8.34 5.45
CA GLY A 251 0.00 8.90 5.61
C GLY A 251 0.10 10.42 5.53
N GLU A 252 -0.67 11.03 4.64
CA GLU A 252 -0.79 12.49 4.53
C GLU A 252 -1.97 12.97 5.40
N PRO A 253 -1.74 13.87 6.38
CA PRO A 253 -2.80 14.38 7.23
C PRO A 253 -3.76 15.27 6.44
N ASP A 254 -5.03 15.29 6.86
CA ASP A 254 -6.00 16.25 6.34
C ASP A 254 -5.65 17.64 6.87
N MET A 255 -5.21 18.50 5.95
CA MET A 255 -4.80 19.85 6.30
C MET A 255 -5.99 20.76 6.65
N ASN A 256 -7.22 20.43 6.24
CA ASN A 256 -8.41 21.16 6.70
C ASN A 256 -8.61 20.95 8.20
N TRP A 257 -8.53 19.69 8.65
CA TRP A 257 -8.59 19.33 10.06
C TRP A 257 -7.48 20.05 10.85
N LEU A 258 -6.22 19.89 10.45
CA LEU A 258 -5.11 20.49 11.20
C LEU A 258 -5.20 22.03 11.23
N THR A 259 -5.60 22.66 10.12
CA THR A 259 -5.77 24.13 10.07
C THR A 259 -6.92 24.60 10.96
N ALA A 260 -8.00 23.83 11.08
CA ALA A 260 -9.12 24.15 11.96
C ALA A 260 -8.70 24.09 13.44
N ASP A 261 -7.93 23.07 13.82
CA ASP A 261 -7.50 22.87 15.21
C ASP A 261 -6.45 23.90 15.67
N ILE A 262 -5.64 24.45 14.76
CA ILE A 262 -4.66 25.52 15.09
C ILE A 262 -5.17 26.93 14.77
N ARG A 263 -6.44 27.08 14.38
CA ARG A 263 -6.99 28.34 13.83
C ARG A 263 -6.73 29.54 14.73
N ASP A 264 -6.90 29.38 16.03
CA ASP A 264 -6.87 30.47 17.00
C ASP A 264 -5.45 31.03 17.23
N VAL A 265 -4.42 30.28 16.84
CA VAL A 265 -3.00 30.70 16.90
C VAL A 265 -2.36 30.86 15.51
N PHE A 266 -3.13 30.62 14.44
CA PHE A 266 -2.60 30.55 13.08
C PHE A 266 -1.97 31.89 12.63
N SER A 267 -2.54 33.03 13.06
CA SER A 267 -2.02 34.37 12.76
C SER A 267 -0.59 34.58 13.27
N ASP A 268 -0.27 33.96 14.39
CA ASP A 268 0.94 34.19 15.18
C ASP A 268 2.06 33.21 14.85
N LEU A 269 1.79 32.24 13.96
CA LEU A 269 2.80 31.38 13.38
C LEU A 269 3.77 32.18 12.49
N ALA A 270 5.00 31.69 12.39
CA ALA A 270 5.99 32.22 11.46
C ALA A 270 5.50 32.16 10.01
N ASP A 271 5.86 33.15 9.20
CA ASP A 271 5.41 33.26 7.80
C ASP A 271 5.72 32.03 6.96
N ARG A 272 6.83 31.33 7.25
CA ARG A 272 7.17 30.06 6.60
C ARG A 272 6.09 28.99 6.79
N LEU A 273 5.58 28.83 8.02
CA LEU A 273 4.57 27.82 8.36
C LEU A 273 3.21 28.23 7.81
N LYS A 274 2.83 29.51 7.94
CA LYS A 274 1.59 30.03 7.36
C LYS A 274 1.56 29.80 5.85
N THR A 275 2.66 30.08 5.15
CA THR A 275 2.78 29.88 3.70
C THR A 275 2.69 28.40 3.34
N LEU A 276 3.37 27.53 4.10
CA LEU A 276 3.30 26.08 3.90
C LEU A 276 1.86 25.57 4.07
N ILE A 277 1.23 25.83 5.22
CA ILE A 277 -0.11 25.32 5.58
C ILE A 277 -1.19 25.81 4.61
N ARG A 278 -1.08 27.06 4.11
CA ARG A 278 -1.96 27.57 3.04
C ARG A 278 -1.89 26.74 1.77
N ASN A 279 -0.74 26.13 1.46
CA ASN A 279 -0.59 25.17 0.37
C ASN A 279 -0.84 23.75 0.90
N LYS A 280 -2.12 23.40 1.06
CA LYS A 280 -2.59 22.15 1.68
C LYS A 280 -1.90 20.89 1.12
N ASN A 281 -1.81 20.75 -0.20
CA ASN A 281 -1.18 19.57 -0.81
C ASN A 281 0.31 19.45 -0.47
N LYS A 282 1.04 20.57 -0.50
CA LYS A 282 2.45 20.59 -0.13
C LYS A 282 2.64 20.34 1.36
N ALA A 283 1.79 20.94 2.20
CA ALA A 283 1.81 20.75 3.63
C ALA A 283 1.53 19.30 4.02
N ALA A 284 0.55 18.65 3.40
CA ALA A 284 0.18 17.26 3.70
C ALA A 284 1.37 16.31 3.49
N ILE A 285 2.12 16.46 2.40
CA ILE A 285 3.35 15.67 2.17
C ILE A 285 4.43 16.02 3.20
N LYS A 286 4.63 17.32 3.50
CA LYS A 286 5.67 17.81 4.42
C LYS A 286 5.38 17.52 5.89
N PHE A 287 4.14 17.29 6.26
CA PHE A 287 3.69 16.88 7.60
C PHE A 287 3.29 15.42 7.68
N SER A 288 3.59 14.63 6.64
CA SER A 288 3.26 13.22 6.60
C SER A 288 3.96 12.42 7.69
N ARG A 289 3.32 11.32 8.09
CA ARG A 289 3.94 10.29 8.94
C ARG A 289 4.36 9.15 8.04
N SER A 290 5.60 8.70 8.16
CA SER A 290 6.17 7.70 7.24
C SER A 290 6.97 6.63 7.95
N ASP A 291 7.08 5.48 7.28
CA ASP A 291 8.02 4.42 7.61
C ASP A 291 8.87 4.12 6.37
N VAL A 292 10.16 3.96 6.56
CA VAL A 292 11.12 3.62 5.50
C VAL A 292 11.86 2.38 5.95
N LYS A 293 11.83 1.35 5.11
CA LYS A 293 12.42 0.06 5.39
C LYS A 293 13.22 -0.43 4.20
N GLU A 294 14.26 -1.20 4.52
CA GLU A 294 15.03 -1.94 3.54
C GLU A 294 15.06 -3.40 3.97
N TRP A 295 14.82 -4.29 3.03
CA TRP A 295 14.85 -5.73 3.23
C TRP A 295 15.76 -6.37 2.22
N ILE A 296 16.52 -7.36 2.67
CA ILE A 296 17.13 -8.36 1.79
C ILE A 296 16.16 -9.54 1.74
N LEU A 297 15.60 -9.82 0.57
CA LEU A 297 14.67 -10.92 0.36
C LEU A 297 15.44 -12.11 -0.22
N ASN A 298 15.58 -13.17 0.57
CA ASN A 298 16.08 -14.45 0.07
C ASN A 298 14.95 -15.12 -0.71
N LEU A 299 15.20 -15.43 -1.97
CA LEU A 299 14.19 -15.95 -2.87
C LEU A 299 14.11 -17.48 -2.75
N PRO A 300 12.95 -18.05 -2.38
CA PRO A 300 12.74 -19.50 -2.42
C PRO A 300 13.02 -20.06 -3.81
N LYS A 301 13.63 -21.24 -3.90
CA LYS A 301 13.90 -21.91 -5.17
C LYS A 301 13.20 -23.26 -5.20
N ALA A 302 12.79 -23.69 -6.38
CA ALA A 302 12.32 -25.07 -6.56
C ALA A 302 13.50 -26.02 -6.28
N ASN A 303 13.30 -27.02 -5.42
CA ASN A 303 14.30 -28.04 -5.16
C ASN A 303 14.43 -28.94 -6.39
N LEU A 304 15.49 -28.75 -7.17
CA LEU A 304 15.82 -29.56 -8.37
C LEU A 304 16.22 -31.03 -8.08
N GLN A 305 15.92 -31.57 -6.89
CA GLN A 305 16.43 -32.89 -6.44
C GLN A 305 15.45 -34.07 -6.54
N GLN A 306 14.25 -33.92 -7.11
CA GLN A 306 13.30 -35.04 -7.23
C GLN A 306 13.09 -35.62 -8.63
N ASP A 307 13.59 -35.01 -9.71
CA ASP A 307 13.36 -35.51 -11.09
C ASP A 307 14.49 -36.34 -11.70
N LEU A 308 15.41 -36.89 -10.89
CA LEU A 308 16.43 -37.83 -11.36
C LEU A 308 16.24 -39.27 -10.85
N ALA A 309 15.03 -39.62 -10.41
CA ALA A 309 14.72 -40.98 -10.01
C ALA A 309 13.32 -41.42 -10.49
N THR A 310 13.17 -41.60 -11.80
CA THR A 310 12.34 -42.66 -12.42
C THR A 310 12.76 -42.88 -13.86
#